data_AF-K9E2F2-F1
#
_entry.id   AF-K9E2F2-F1
#
_cell.length_a   1.000
_cell.length_b   1.000
_cell.length_c   1.000
_cell.angle_alpha   90.00
_cell.angle_beta   90.00
_cell.angle_gamma   90.00
#
_symmetry.space_group_name_H-M   'P 1'
#
loop_
_entity.id
_entity.type
_entity.pdbx_description
1 polymer ?
#
loop_
_entity_poly.entity_id
_entity_poly.type
_entity_poly.pdbx_seq_one_letter_code
_entity_poly.pdbx_strand_id
1 'polypeptide(L)' 'MYRPKPVSPRQNKILLILNGILIPTTLALGGVSLYYKQWVSVIAMILVLLSAILNTYNCWKRLKEKS' A
#
# COMPACT_ATOMS: atom_id res chain seq x y z
N MET A 1 -4.57 -6.36 -26.23
CA MET A 1 -3.81 -5.87 -25.05
C MET A 1 -4.66 -4.87 -24.29
N TYR A 2 -5.11 -5.19 -23.08
CA TYR A 2 -5.74 -4.20 -22.21
C TYR A 2 -4.67 -3.17 -21.81
N ARG A 3 -4.76 -1.94 -22.32
CA ARG A 3 -3.98 -0.83 -21.77
C ARG A 3 -4.71 -0.34 -20.51
N PRO A 4 -4.16 -0.51 -19.31
CA PRO A 4 -4.76 0.05 -18.12
C PRO A 4 -4.89 1.57 -18.31
N LYS A 5 -6.08 2.10 -18.05
CA LYS A 5 -6.32 3.54 -18.11
C LYS A 5 -5.36 4.23 -17.12
N PRO A 6 -4.64 5.28 -17.55
CA PRO A 6 -3.75 6.00 -16.66
C PRO A 6 -4.55 6.62 -15.52
N VAL A 7 -4.10 6.39 -14.29
CA VAL A 7 -4.73 6.95 -13.09
C VAL A 7 -4.60 8.48 -13.13
N SER A 8 -5.70 9.19 -12.88
CA SER A 8 -5.68 10.66 -12.85
C SER A 8 -4.78 11.18 -11.72
N PRO A 9 -4.14 12.36 -11.85
CA PRO A 9 -3.27 12.91 -10.81
C PRO A 9 -3.96 13.01 -9.43
N ARG A 10 -5.25 13.38 -9.42
CA ARG A 10 -6.08 13.47 -8.21
C ARG A 10 -6.27 12.10 -7.57
N GLN A 11 -6.62 11.07 -8.34
CA GLN A 11 -6.75 9.70 -7.84
C GLN A 11 -5.41 9.15 -7.32
N ASN A 12 -4.30 9.46 -8.01
CA ASN A 12 -2.97 9.01 -7.58
C ASN A 12 -2.56 9.63 -6.24
N LYS A 13 -2.89 10.91 -6.01
CA LYS A 13 -2.66 11.58 -4.72
C LYS A 13 -3.51 10.99 -3.59
N ILE A 14 -4.79 10.70 -3.86
CA ILE A 14 -5.68 10.02 -2.90
C ILE A 14 -5.12 8.63 -2.57
N LEU A 15 -4.69 7.86 -3.57
CA LEU A 15 -4.11 6.54 -3.36
C LEU A 15 -2.86 6.61 -2.47
N LEU A 16 -2.00 7.62 -2.68
CA LEU A 16 -0.81 7.83 -1.87
C LEU A 16 -1.17 8.09 -0.39
N ILE A 17 -2.17 8.93 -0.13
CA ILE A 17 -2.66 9.21 1.22
C ILE A 17 -3.21 7.93 1.87
N LEU A 18 -4.03 7.18 1.14
CA LEU A 18 -4.60 5.91 1.63
C LEU A 18 -3.49 4.91 2.00
N ASN A 19 -2.46 4.76 1.15
CA ASN A 19 -1.33 3.88 1.48
C ASN A 19 -0.52 4.40 2.67
N GLY A 20 -0.37 5.71 2.81
CA GLY A 20 0.28 6.33 3.97
C GLY A 20 -0.42 6.06 5.30
N ILE A 21 -1.75 5.87 5.30
CA ILE A 21 -2.53 5.45 6.48
C ILE A 21 -2.50 3.91 6.64
N LEU A 22 -2.53 3.18 5.53
CA LEU A 22 -2.59 1.72 5.53
C LEU A 22 -1.31 1.08 6.10
N ILE A 23 -0.14 1.60 5.73
CA ILE A 23 1.17 1.10 6.20
C ILE A 23 1.28 1.09 7.75
N PRO A 24 1.10 2.21 8.47
CA PRO A 24 1.19 2.22 9.93
C PRO A 24 0.10 1.37 10.58
N THR A 25 -1.11 1.36 10.02
CA THR A 25 -2.21 0.52 10.52
C THR A 25 -1.87 -0.98 10.41
N THR A 26 -1.32 -1.39 9.27
CA THR A 26 -0.91 -2.77 9.00
C THR A 26 0.26 -3.18 9.90
N LEU A 27 1.21 -2.28 10.17
CA LEU A 27 2.30 -2.51 11.11
C LEU A 27 1.79 -2.71 12.54
N ALA A 28 0.87 -1.87 13.01
CA ALA A 28 0.26 -2.00 14.34
C ALA A 28 -0.48 -3.34 14.49
N LEU A 29 -1.34 -3.68 13.52
CA LEU A 29 -2.08 -4.94 13.52
C LEU A 29 -1.17 -6.16 13.33
N GLY A 30 -0.10 -6.04 12.55
CA GLY A 30 0.92 -7.07 12.38
C GLY A 30 1.64 -7.36 13.70
N GLY A 31 1.99 -6.32 14.46
CA GLY A 31 2.58 -6.45 15.80
C GLY A 31 1.65 -7.17 16.78
N VAL A 32 0.37 -6.79 16.81
CA VAL A 32 -0.65 -7.48 17.60
C VAL A 32 -0.78 -8.95 17.18
N SER A 33 -0.80 -9.23 15.88
CA SER A 33 -0.92 -10.59 15.35
C SER A 33 0.29 -11.46 15.70
N LEU A 34 1.50 -10.89 15.70
CA LEU A 34 2.72 -11.57 16.15
C LEU A 34 2.65 -11.88 17.65
N TYR A 35 2.19 -10.93 18.47
CA TYR A 35 2.02 -11.12 19.91
C TYR A 35 1.10 -12.30 20.24
N TYR A 36 -0.05 -12.40 19.55
CA TYR A 36 -0.99 -13.50 19.72
C TYR A 36 -0.66 -14.77 18.90
N LYS A 37 0.52 -14.82 18.24
CA LYS A 37 0.96 -15.95 17.38
C LYS A 37 -0.06 -16.33 16.30
N GLN A 38 -0.81 -15.36 15.79
CA GLN A 38 -1.79 -15.56 14.72
C GLN A 38 -1.09 -15.56 13.36
N TRP A 39 -0.39 -16.66 13.04
CA TRP A 39 0.49 -16.75 11.86
C TRP A 39 -0.21 -16.48 10.53
N VAL A 40 -1.47 -16.90 10.37
CA VAL A 40 -2.26 -16.60 9.15
C VAL A 40 -2.48 -15.09 9.01
N SER A 41 -2.82 -14.40 10.11
CA SER A 41 -2.97 -12.95 10.13
C SER A 41 -1.64 -12.26 9.82
N VAL A 42 -0.53 -12.73 10.41
CA VAL A 42 0.82 -12.19 10.14
C VAL A 42 1.16 -12.27 8.65
N ILE A 43 0.94 -13.42 8.01
CA ILE A 43 1.17 -13.60 6.57
C ILE A 43 0.30 -12.64 5.76
N ALA A 44 -0.99 -12.51 6.10
CA ALA A 44 -1.89 -11.57 5.43
C ALA A 44 -1.40 -10.12 5.57
N MET A 45 -0.96 -9.70 6.76
CA MET A 45 -0.43 -8.35 7.00
C MET A 45 0.85 -8.08 6.22
N ILE A 46 1.73 -9.09 6.06
CA ILE A 46 2.93 -8.96 5.23
C ILE A 46 2.56 -8.71 3.75
N LEU A 47 1.60 -9.45 3.21
CA LEU A 47 1.14 -9.27 1.83
C LEU A 47 0.51 -7.89 1.61
N VAL A 48 -0.28 -7.42 2.58
CA VAL A 48 -0.88 -6.06 2.55
C VAL A 48 0.22 -5.00 2.59
N LEU A 49 1.22 -5.16 3.46
CA LEU A 49 2.32 -4.22 3.60
C LEU A 49 3.15 -4.12 2.33
N LEU A 50 3.52 -5.26 1.73
CA LEU A 50 4.24 -5.30 0.45
C LEU A 50 3.45 -4.61 -0.67
N SER A 51 2.15 -4.91 -0.76
CA SER A 51 1.26 -4.28 -1.74
C SER A 51 1.17 -2.75 -1.54
N ALA A 52 1.09 -2.30 -0.29
CA ALA A 52 1.01 -0.88 0.04
C ALA A 52 2.31 -0.13 -0.28
N ILE A 53 3.47 -0.74 -0.02
CA ILE A 53 4.78 -0.19 -0.38
C ILE A 53 4.91 -0.07 -1.90
N LEU A 54 4.58 -1.14 -2.64
CA LEU A 54 4.62 -1.13 -4.11
C LEU A 54 3.68 -0.07 -4.70
N ASN A 55 2.46 0.06 -4.15
CA ASN A 55 1.52 1.09 -4.57
C ASN A 55 2.05 2.50 -4.28
N THR A 56 2.61 2.73 -3.10
CA THR A 56 3.21 4.02 -2.72
C THR A 56 4.35 4.38 -3.66
N TYR A 57 5.26 3.45 -3.93
CA TYR A 57 6.37 3.64 -4.85
C TYR A 57 5.89 3.97 -6.27
N ASN A 58 4.91 3.21 -6.79
CA ASN A 58 4.34 3.45 -8.11
C ASN A 58 3.62 4.80 -8.18
N CYS A 59 2.89 5.19 -7.12
CA CYS A 59 2.25 6.49 -7.02
C CYS A 59 3.28 7.62 -7.04
N TRP A 60 4.36 7.48 -6.26
CA TRP A 60 5.45 8.43 -6.23
C TRP A 60 6.12 8.57 -7.60
N LYS A 61 6.47 7.45 -8.24
CA LYS A 61 7.06 7.43 -9.58
C LYS A 61 6.18 8.15 -10.61
N ARG A 62 4.87 7.90 -10.59
CA ARG A 62 3.89 8.56 -11.48
C ARG A 62 3.74 10.06 -11.24
N LEU A 63 3.98 10.54 -10.02
CA LEU A 63 4.02 11.98 -9.73
C LEU A 63 5.29 12.61 -10.28
N LYS A 64 6.43 11.93 -10.12
CA LYS A 64 7.73 12.42 -10.60
C LYS A 64 7.81 12.49 -12.13
N GLU A 65 7.21 11.54 -12.85
CA GLU A 65 7.18 11.54 -14.33
C GLU A 65 6.18 12.56 -14.93
N LYS A 66 5.27 13.11 -14.12
CA LYS A 66 4.29 14.13 -14.55
C LYS A 66 4.67 15.56 -14.10
N SER A 67 5.71 15.70 -13.29
CA SER A 67 6.24 16.98 -12.81
C SER A 67 7.39 17.44 -13.67
#